data_AF-A0A969VI79-F1
#
_entry.id   AF-A0A969VI79-F1
#
_cell.length_a   1.000
_cell.length_b   1.000
_cell.length_c   1.000
_cell.angle_alpha   90.00
_cell.angle_beta   90.00
_cell.angle_gamma   90.00
#
_symmetry.space_group_name_H-M   'P 1'
#
loop_
_entity.id
_entity.type
_entity.pdbx_description
1 polymer ?
#
loop_
_entity_poly.entity_id
_entity_poly.type
_entity_poly.pdbx_seq_one_letter_code
_entity_poly.pdbx_strand_id
1 'polypeptide(L)'
;MTAGQPGNPRFLTADEATQALFTQLATGLEYLADRRIGRPLGTFDKPRPDLAEARASGRSARNITLSLQGLRGLAQQIHPDGQRTLAAFDQALKLAADFDDPTLANLADPQAWLKLQILQQTVRATRDTALAEIGPALGVTLGFNAQDGD
;
A
#
# COMPACT_ATOMS: atom_id res chain seq x y z
N MET A 1 10.99 25.97 -23.43
CA MET A 1 10.70 24.52 -23.32
C MET A 1 9.58 24.34 -22.32
N THR A 2 8.51 23.65 -22.69
CA THR A 2 7.39 23.30 -21.81
C THR A 2 7.63 21.91 -21.22
N ALA A 3 7.21 21.68 -19.96
CA ALA A 3 7.42 20.40 -19.29
C ALA A 3 6.65 19.27 -20.01
N GLY A 4 7.26 18.08 -20.10
CA GLY A 4 6.63 16.87 -20.64
C GLY A 4 6.41 16.84 -22.16
N GLN A 5 6.97 17.78 -22.92
CA GLN A 5 6.92 17.76 -24.38
C GLN A 5 8.08 16.96 -25.00
N PRO A 6 7.90 16.40 -26.21
CA PRO A 6 8.98 15.74 -26.95
C PRO A 6 10.22 16.62 -27.05
N GLY A 7 11.40 16.05 -26.73
CA GLY A 7 12.67 16.77 -26.72
C GLY A 7 13.01 17.50 -25.41
N ASN A 8 12.21 17.36 -24.35
CA ASN A 8 12.54 17.84 -23.01
C ASN A 8 12.96 16.68 -22.08
N PRO A 9 14.27 16.38 -21.94
CA PRO A 9 14.72 15.25 -21.14
C PRO A 9 14.64 15.50 -19.63
N ARG A 10 14.28 16.71 -19.19
CA ARG A 10 14.31 17.09 -17.77
C ARG A 10 13.01 16.80 -17.02
N PHE A 11 11.89 16.72 -17.73
CA PHE A 11 10.57 16.52 -17.13
C PHE A 11 9.88 15.34 -17.78
N LEU A 12 9.30 14.47 -16.96
CA LEU A 12 8.52 13.32 -17.41
C LEU A 12 7.36 13.76 -18.31
N THR A 13 7.10 12.93 -19.31
CA THR A 13 5.82 12.93 -20.03
C THR A 13 4.67 12.55 -19.10
N ALA A 14 3.43 12.78 -19.53
CA ALA A 14 2.25 12.40 -18.74
C ALA A 14 2.19 10.89 -18.46
N ASP A 15 2.61 10.07 -19.42
CA ASP A 15 2.61 8.61 -19.29
C ASP A 15 3.68 8.15 -18.29
N GLU A 16 4.91 8.66 -18.41
CA GLU A 16 5.99 8.37 -17.47
C GLU A 16 5.65 8.85 -16.04
N ALA A 17 5.00 10.01 -15.91
CA ALA A 17 4.54 10.49 -14.61
C ALA A 17 3.50 9.55 -14.00
N THR A 18 2.53 9.07 -14.80
CA THR A 18 1.52 8.11 -14.35
C THR A 18 2.15 6.77 -13.95
N GLN A 19 3.13 6.28 -14.71
CA GLN A 19 3.88 5.05 -14.40
C GLN A 19 4.72 5.19 -13.11
N ALA A 20 5.33 6.36 -12.88
CA ALA A 20 6.04 6.64 -11.64
C ALA A 20 5.07 6.66 -10.43
N LEU A 21 3.90 7.28 -10.57
CA LEU A 21 2.85 7.25 -9.55
C LEU A 21 2.34 5.83 -9.27
N PHE A 22 2.19 5.02 -10.32
CA PHE A 22 1.81 3.61 -10.17
C PHE A 22 2.88 2.79 -9.43
N THR A 23 4.17 3.05 -9.70
CA THR A 23 5.27 2.45 -8.95
C THR A 23 5.23 2.85 -7.48
N GLN A 24 4.94 4.12 -7.18
CA GLN A 24 4.76 4.61 -5.81
C GLN A 24 3.57 3.96 -5.11
N LEU A 25 2.46 3.72 -5.81
CA LEU A 25 1.29 2.99 -5.30
C LEU A 25 1.68 1.57 -4.87
N ALA A 26 2.31 0.81 -5.77
CA ALA A 26 2.72 -0.57 -5.50
C ALA A 26 3.75 -0.66 -4.36
N THR A 27 4.73 0.23 -4.36
CA THR A 27 5.76 0.33 -3.31
C THR A 27 5.15 0.73 -1.97
N GLY A 28 4.17 1.63 -1.96
CA GLY A 28 3.47 2.07 -0.76
C GLY A 28 2.68 0.95 -0.09
N LEU A 29 1.99 0.11 -0.88
CA LEU A 29 1.28 -1.07 -0.38
C LEU A 29 2.24 -2.13 0.18
N GLU A 30 3.36 -2.36 -0.49
CA GLU A 30 4.42 -3.27 -0.02
C GLU A 30 5.03 -2.80 1.29
N TYR A 31 5.41 -1.52 1.37
CA TYR A 31 5.91 -0.92 2.61
C TYR A 31 4.89 -1.03 3.75
N LEU A 32 3.62 -0.76 3.48
CA LEU A 32 2.55 -0.88 4.47
C LEU A 32 2.46 -2.32 5.01
N ALA A 33 2.42 -3.31 4.12
CA ALA A 33 2.32 -4.73 4.47
C ALA A 33 3.55 -5.25 5.22
N ASP A 34 4.75 -4.91 4.77
CA ASP A 34 6.00 -5.46 5.32
C ASP A 34 6.50 -4.70 6.54
N ARG A 35 6.34 -3.36 6.56
CA ARG A 35 6.94 -2.50 7.58
C ARG A 35 5.94 -2.14 8.66
N ARG A 36 4.88 -1.42 8.31
CA ARG A 36 3.92 -0.89 9.30
C ARG A 36 3.06 -1.99 9.93
N ILE A 37 2.75 -3.03 9.16
CA ILE A 37 1.98 -4.20 9.64
C ILE A 37 2.90 -5.37 9.98
N GLY A 38 3.79 -5.76 9.06
CA GLY A 38 4.58 -6.99 9.19
C GLY A 38 5.56 -6.99 10.36
N ARG A 39 6.21 -5.85 10.64
CA ARG A 39 7.15 -5.77 11.77
C ARG A 39 6.47 -6.00 13.12
N PRO A 40 5.37 -5.31 13.48
CA PRO A 40 4.71 -5.59 14.75
C PRO A 40 4.04 -6.95 14.78
N LEU A 41 3.54 -7.45 13.64
CA LEU A 41 2.94 -8.78 13.54
C LEU A 41 3.93 -9.89 13.92
N GLY A 42 5.17 -9.85 13.42
CA GLY A 42 6.16 -10.89 13.68
C GLY A 42 5.65 -12.28 13.25
N THR A 43 6.03 -13.32 13.99
CA THR A 43 5.44 -14.67 13.84
C THR A 43 4.37 -14.90 14.90
N PHE A 44 3.51 -15.89 14.70
CA PHE A 44 2.46 -16.25 15.66
C PHE A 44 3.03 -16.48 17.07
N ASP A 45 4.12 -17.24 17.18
CA ASP A 45 4.76 -17.54 18.48
C ASP A 45 5.63 -16.39 19.03
N LYS A 46 5.90 -15.36 18.21
CA LYS A 46 6.79 -14.25 18.57
C LYS A 46 6.30 -12.93 17.95
N PRO A 47 5.12 -12.43 18.40
CA PRO A 47 4.65 -11.12 18.02
C PRO A 47 5.59 -10.04 18.54
N ARG A 48 5.65 -8.90 17.84
CA ARG A 48 6.62 -7.81 18.13
C ARG A 48 5.92 -6.45 18.24
N PRO A 49 4.90 -6.29 19.12
CA PRO A 49 4.16 -5.04 19.25
C PRO A 49 5.04 -3.83 19.59
N ASP A 50 6.24 -4.05 20.14
CA ASP A 50 7.28 -3.05 20.38
C ASP A 50 7.80 -2.38 19.09
N LEU A 51 7.69 -3.05 17.95
CA LEU A 51 8.13 -2.56 16.64
C LEU A 51 7.06 -1.74 15.89
N ALA A 52 5.88 -1.53 16.48
CA ALA A 52 4.84 -0.69 15.89
C ALA A 52 5.29 0.78 15.80
N GLU A 53 5.21 1.35 14.60
CA GLU A 53 5.53 2.76 14.39
C GLU A 53 4.52 3.68 15.10
N ALA A 54 4.99 4.83 15.58
CA ALA A 54 4.16 5.83 16.26
C ALA A 54 3.35 5.30 17.47
N ARG A 55 3.83 4.22 18.10
CA ARG A 55 3.22 3.62 19.31
C ARG A 55 3.10 4.62 20.45
N ALA A 56 4.14 5.42 20.70
CA ALA A 56 4.17 6.41 21.78
C ALA A 56 3.08 7.49 21.66
N SER A 57 2.57 7.74 20.45
CA SER A 57 1.47 8.68 20.22
C SER A 57 0.11 7.99 20.02
N GLY A 58 0.03 6.66 20.13
CA GLY A 58 -1.22 5.92 19.92
C GLY A 58 -1.72 5.93 18.48
N ARG A 59 -0.82 6.07 17.49
CA ARG A 59 -1.21 6.31 16.09
C ARG A 59 -0.94 5.15 15.13
N SER A 60 -0.52 3.99 15.61
CA SER A 60 -0.09 2.87 14.77
C SER A 60 -1.20 2.42 13.82
N ALA A 61 -2.36 2.03 14.35
CA ALA A 61 -3.51 1.61 13.53
C ALA A 61 -4.06 2.76 12.68
N ARG A 62 -4.17 3.97 13.25
CA ARG A 62 -4.62 5.16 12.52
C ARG A 62 -3.75 5.46 11.30
N ASN A 63 -2.43 5.34 11.42
CA ASN A 63 -1.52 5.60 10.32
C ASN A 63 -1.65 4.53 9.22
N ILE A 64 -1.93 3.26 9.58
CA ILE A 64 -2.25 2.21 8.59
C ILE A 64 -3.49 2.61 7.79
N THR A 65 -4.58 2.99 8.48
CA THR A 65 -5.82 3.43 7.82
C THR A 65 -5.61 4.64 6.92
N LEU A 66 -4.88 5.67 7.39
CA LEU A 66 -4.58 6.87 6.60
C LEU A 66 -3.72 6.55 5.37
N SER A 67 -2.74 5.65 5.50
CA SER A 67 -1.95 5.18 4.35
C SER A 67 -2.82 4.47 3.32
N LEU A 68 -3.75 3.60 3.75
CA LEU A 68 -4.70 2.95 2.84
C LEU A 68 -5.60 3.97 2.14
N GLN A 69 -6.13 4.97 2.85
CA GLN A 69 -6.96 6.02 2.27
C GLN A 69 -6.20 6.83 1.21
N GLY A 70 -4.95 7.22 1.51
CA GLY A 70 -4.11 7.95 0.57
C GLY A 70 -3.77 7.13 -0.68
N LEU A 71 -3.39 5.87 -0.51
CA LEU A 71 -3.07 4.97 -1.62
C LEU A 71 -4.30 4.64 -2.46
N ARG A 72 -5.48 4.47 -1.85
CA ARG A 72 -6.75 4.33 -2.59
C ARG A 72 -7.06 5.58 -3.41
N GLY A 73 -6.88 6.77 -2.82
CA GLY A 73 -7.05 8.03 -3.53
C GLY A 73 -6.12 8.14 -4.74
N LEU A 74 -4.86 7.74 -4.58
CA LEU A 74 -3.90 7.69 -5.68
C LEU A 74 -4.33 6.69 -6.77
N ALA A 75 -4.73 5.48 -6.40
CA ALA A 75 -5.22 4.47 -7.34
C ALA A 75 -6.43 4.97 -8.16
N GLN A 76 -7.38 5.66 -7.50
CA GLN A 76 -8.53 6.27 -8.15
C GLN A 76 -8.14 7.34 -9.18
N GLN A 77 -7.10 8.12 -8.92
CA GLN A 77 -6.61 9.15 -9.86
C GLN A 77 -5.85 8.53 -11.04
N ILE A 78 -5.07 7.48 -10.80
CA ILE A 78 -4.31 6.78 -11.85
C ILE A 78 -5.25 6.04 -12.80
N HIS A 79 -6.23 5.30 -12.27
CA HIS A 79 -7.14 4.50 -13.07
C HIS A 79 -8.56 4.54 -12.48
N PRO A 80 -9.39 5.53 -12.86
CA PRO A 80 -10.72 5.70 -12.30
C PRO A 80 -11.66 4.50 -12.51
N ASP A 81 -11.45 3.75 -13.60
CA ASP A 81 -12.24 2.57 -13.97
C ASP A 81 -11.73 1.27 -13.31
N GLY A 82 -10.71 1.35 -12.45
CA GLY A 82 -10.09 0.22 -11.73
C GLY A 82 -10.94 -0.33 -10.59
N GLN A 83 -12.16 -0.78 -10.89
CA GLN A 83 -13.16 -1.17 -9.89
C GLN A 83 -12.67 -2.30 -8.97
N ARG A 84 -11.89 -3.27 -9.47
CA ARG A 84 -11.41 -4.38 -8.61
C ARG A 84 -10.38 -3.88 -7.60
N THR A 85 -9.49 -2.99 -8.03
CA THR A 85 -8.48 -2.37 -7.17
C THR A 85 -9.15 -1.53 -6.08
N LEU A 86 -10.13 -0.71 -6.45
CA LEU A 86 -10.87 0.11 -5.49
C LEU A 86 -11.65 -0.74 -4.48
N ALA A 87 -12.30 -1.82 -4.94
CA ALA A 87 -12.97 -2.76 -4.05
C ALA A 87 -11.99 -3.48 -3.10
N ALA A 88 -10.80 -3.85 -3.58
CA ALA A 88 -9.76 -4.44 -2.74
C ALA A 88 -9.26 -3.46 -1.66
N PHE A 89 -9.14 -2.16 -1.99
CA PHE A 89 -8.86 -1.12 -1.00
C PHE A 89 -9.99 -0.97 0.02
N ASP A 90 -11.25 -0.96 -0.43
CA ASP A 90 -12.41 -0.83 0.46
C ASP A 90 -12.48 -1.98 1.46
N GLN A 91 -12.14 -3.20 1.04
CA GLN A 91 -12.02 -4.35 1.94
C GLN A 91 -10.89 -4.19 2.97
N ALA A 92 -9.71 -3.73 2.54
CA ALA A 92 -8.60 -3.47 3.46
C ALA A 92 -8.95 -2.36 4.47
N LEU A 93 -9.63 -1.30 4.02
CA LEU A 93 -10.08 -0.19 4.87
C LEU A 93 -11.11 -0.63 5.90
N LYS A 94 -12.05 -1.50 5.52
CA LYS A 94 -13.02 -2.08 6.45
C LYS A 94 -12.32 -2.86 7.57
N LEU A 95 -11.38 -3.74 7.21
CA LEU A 95 -10.60 -4.50 8.19
C LEU A 95 -9.76 -3.60 9.10
N ALA A 96 -9.18 -2.53 8.57
CA ALA A 96 -8.41 -1.57 9.35
C ALA A 96 -9.28 -0.74 10.31
N ALA A 97 -10.53 -0.42 9.92
CA ALA A 97 -11.47 0.31 10.77
C ALA A 97 -12.02 -0.55 11.92
N ASP A 98 -12.18 -1.86 11.70
CA ASP A 98 -12.68 -2.82 12.69
C ASP A 98 -11.60 -3.24 13.72
N PHE A 99 -10.36 -2.73 13.59
CA PHE A 99 -9.25 -3.10 14.47
C PHE A 99 -9.20 -2.23 15.73
N ASP A 100 -9.78 -2.73 16.83
CA ASP A 100 -9.88 -2.05 18.12
C ASP A 100 -8.61 -2.20 19.00
N ASP A 101 -7.47 -1.76 18.46
CA ASP A 101 -6.22 -1.59 19.20
C ASP A 101 -5.34 -0.54 18.50
N PRO A 102 -5.39 0.73 18.95
CA PRO A 102 -4.74 1.85 18.25
C PRO A 102 -3.20 1.74 18.24
N THR A 103 -2.63 0.98 19.17
CA THR A 103 -1.17 0.83 19.36
C THR A 103 -0.62 -0.50 18.84
N LEU A 104 -1.48 -1.43 18.44
CA LEU A 104 -1.11 -2.82 18.16
C LEU A 104 -0.46 -3.52 19.38
N ALA A 105 -0.81 -3.12 20.61
CA ALA A 105 -0.22 -3.66 21.83
C ALA A 105 -0.68 -5.08 22.16
N ASN A 106 -1.87 -5.48 21.71
CA ASN A 106 -2.53 -6.72 22.11
C ASN A 106 -2.15 -7.92 21.22
N LEU A 107 -1.09 -7.83 20.41
CA LEU A 107 -0.71 -8.88 19.46
C LEU A 107 -0.24 -10.20 20.08
N ALA A 108 -0.12 -10.28 21.41
CA ALA A 108 0.04 -11.54 22.13
C ALA A 108 -1.27 -12.36 22.23
N ASP A 109 -2.43 -11.72 22.03
CA ASP A 109 -3.70 -12.42 21.87
C ASP A 109 -3.79 -13.02 20.45
N PRO A 110 -4.01 -14.34 20.30
CA PRO A 110 -4.16 -15.00 19.02
C PRO A 110 -5.22 -14.37 18.11
N GLN A 111 -6.32 -13.85 18.67
CA GLN A 111 -7.38 -13.23 17.85
C GLN A 111 -6.94 -11.87 17.29
N ALA A 112 -6.33 -11.02 18.11
CA ALA A 112 -5.76 -9.76 17.66
C ALA A 112 -4.65 -9.98 16.62
N TRP A 113 -3.79 -10.98 16.83
CA TRP A 113 -2.74 -11.36 15.88
C TRP A 113 -3.33 -11.79 14.53
N LEU A 114 -4.31 -12.69 14.54
CA LEU A 114 -4.96 -13.19 13.32
C LEU A 114 -5.66 -12.06 12.56
N LYS A 115 -6.36 -11.16 13.25
CA LYS A 115 -6.99 -9.98 12.61
C LYS A 115 -5.95 -9.12 11.89
N LEU A 116 -4.80 -8.86 12.52
CA LEU A 116 -3.73 -8.07 11.90
C LEU A 116 -3.08 -8.83 10.71
N GLN A 117 -2.93 -10.16 10.82
CA GLN A 117 -2.46 -10.99 9.72
C GLN A 117 -3.41 -10.95 8.52
N ILE A 118 -4.72 -11.04 8.75
CA ILE A 118 -5.74 -10.94 7.69
C ILE A 118 -5.65 -9.57 7.02
N LEU A 119 -5.49 -8.48 7.79
CA LEU A 119 -5.25 -7.16 7.22
C LEU A 119 -3.98 -7.14 6.36
N GLN A 120 -2.87 -7.70 6.84
CA GLN A 120 -1.61 -7.78 6.07
C GLN A 120 -1.81 -8.50 4.73
N GLN A 121 -2.43 -9.68 4.75
CA GLN A 121 -2.71 -10.47 3.56
C GLN A 121 -3.64 -9.72 2.60
N THR A 122 -4.64 -9.03 3.12
CA THR A 122 -5.54 -8.20 2.31
C THR A 122 -4.77 -7.07 1.62
N VAL A 123 -3.86 -6.38 2.31
CA VAL A 123 -3.01 -5.33 1.71
C VAL A 123 -2.12 -5.91 0.59
N ARG A 124 -1.54 -7.10 0.77
CA ARG A 124 -0.79 -7.79 -0.29
C ARG A 124 -1.68 -8.11 -1.49
N ALA A 125 -2.88 -8.65 -1.25
CA ALA A 125 -3.84 -8.92 -2.31
C ALA A 125 -4.32 -7.65 -3.04
N THR A 126 -4.46 -6.52 -2.32
CA THR A 126 -4.73 -5.21 -2.93
C THR A 126 -3.61 -4.79 -3.87
N ARG A 127 -2.35 -4.98 -3.49
CA ARG A 127 -1.18 -4.72 -4.35
C ARG A 127 -1.22 -5.58 -5.60
N ASP A 128 -1.44 -6.88 -5.45
CA ASP A 128 -1.47 -7.81 -6.58
C ASP A 128 -2.63 -7.50 -7.53
N THR A 129 -3.78 -7.09 -6.99
CA THR A 129 -4.94 -6.64 -7.76
C THR A 129 -4.61 -5.37 -8.55
N ALA A 130 -3.98 -4.37 -7.91
CA ALA A 130 -3.55 -3.15 -8.58
C ALA A 130 -2.54 -3.43 -9.70
N LEU A 131 -1.58 -4.33 -9.47
CA LEU A 131 -0.63 -4.77 -10.49
C LEU A 131 -1.31 -5.43 -11.69
N ALA A 132 -2.29 -6.30 -11.45
CA ALA A 132 -2.99 -7.03 -12.48
C ALA A 132 -4.04 -6.20 -13.24
N GLU A 133 -4.59 -5.16 -12.62
CA GLU A 133 -5.64 -4.33 -13.22
C GLU A 133 -5.10 -3.04 -13.84
N ILE A 134 -4.30 -2.28 -13.09
CA ILE A 134 -3.82 -0.97 -13.53
C ILE A 134 -2.58 -1.11 -14.42
N GLY A 135 -1.70 -2.07 -14.13
CA GLY A 135 -0.46 -2.29 -14.89
C GLY A 135 -0.70 -2.38 -16.41
N PRO A 136 -1.52 -3.34 -16.89
CA PRO A 136 -1.82 -3.47 -18.31
C PRO A 136 -2.45 -2.22 -18.93
N ALA A 137 -3.30 -1.49 -18.19
CA ALA A 137 -3.94 -0.26 -18.67
C ALA A 137 -2.93 0.88 -18.93
N LEU A 138 -1.78 0.85 -18.26
CA LEU A 138 -0.70 1.82 -18.42
C LEU A 138 0.40 1.35 -19.40
N GLY A 139 0.21 0.21 -20.07
CA GLY A 139 1.26 -0.44 -20.85
C GLY A 139 2.41 -0.98 -19.99
N VAL A 140 2.14 -1.21 -18.69
CA VAL A 140 3.12 -1.63 -17.69
C VAL A 140 3.05 -3.15 -17.48
N THR A 141 4.07 -3.90 -17.91
CA THR A 141 4.27 -5.32 -17.59
C THR A 141 4.63 -5.55 -16.11
N LEU A 142 4.23 -6.70 -15.55
CA LEU A 142 4.72 -7.13 -14.24
C LEU A 142 6.26 -7.24 -14.28
N GLY A 143 6.95 -6.38 -13.53
CA GLY A 143 8.42 -6.30 -13.51
C GLY A 143 9.01 -4.99 -14.04
N PHE A 144 8.29 -3.87 -14.00
CA PHE A 144 8.84 -2.58 -14.44
C PHE A 144 10.14 -2.25 -13.72
N ASN A 145 11.20 -2.20 -14.53
CA ASN A 145 12.60 -1.92 -14.22
C ASN A 145 12.76 -0.55 -13.51
N ALA A 146 12.34 -0.45 -12.26
CA ALA A 146 12.67 0.68 -11.39
C ALA A 146 14.13 0.63 -10.89
N GLN A 147 14.91 -0.37 -11.32
CA GLN A 147 16.32 -0.57 -10.97
C GLN A 147 17.29 -0.50 -12.16
N ASP A 148 16.83 -0.29 -13.39
CA ASP A 148 17.69 -0.44 -14.59
C ASP A 148 17.68 0.80 -15.49
N GLY A 149 17.83 1.98 -14.88
CA GLY A 149 17.86 3.24 -15.62
C GLY A 149 18.36 4.44 -14.81
N ASP A 150 19.59 4.35 -14.31
CA ASP A 150 20.74 5.25 -14.58
C ASP A 150 21.94 4.82 -13.71
#